data_AF-A0A9D9ZZS6-F1
#
_entry.id   AF-A0A9D9ZZS6-F1
#
_cell.length_a   1.000
_cell.length_b   1.000
_cell.length_c   1.000
_cell.angle_alpha   90.00
_cell.angle_beta   90.00
_cell.angle_gamma   90.00
#
_symmetry.space_group_name_H-M   'P 1'
#
loop_
_entity.id
_entity.type
_entity.pdbx_description
1 polymer ?
#
loop_
_entity_poly.entity_id
_entity_poly.type
_entity_poly.pdbx_seq_one_letter_code
_entity_poly.pdbx_strand_id
1 'polypeptide(L)'
;MKKLLFKLLTVFALLLFAAQAWAWHDKTHLMIAKAAGRTSWYNAAGADLAKIKAGNIEKYNHWFNNNAEAEVTVRMVMNQVGRYNQRNKSMDSEGHLYGAIIASLRAYDKTVRSGKYAEYHLDYCAHYIGDLSQPLHNIPYDDYNEIWHSATDGVVENTIWDEVDRIAAQMYEIRLSAENFEADLAREIARIANLSRRLGYRLRKANRTMTKEEACKQLGHSASLLKAVLVHYQPGR
;
A
#
# COMPACT_ATOMS: atom_id res chain seq x y z
N MET A 1 15.73 -41.17 -25.97
CA MET A 1 14.97 -41.05 -24.70
C MET A 1 15.58 -40.04 -23.72
N LYS A 2 16.85 -40.17 -23.28
CA LYS A 2 17.47 -39.25 -22.30
C LYS A 2 17.44 -37.76 -22.70
N LYS A 3 17.69 -37.43 -23.97
CA LYS A 3 17.62 -36.04 -24.48
C LYS A 3 16.19 -35.45 -24.49
N LEU A 4 15.16 -36.30 -24.65
CA LEU A 4 13.76 -35.86 -24.62
C LEU A 4 13.32 -35.59 -23.18
N LEU A 5 13.73 -36.46 -22.24
CA LEU A 5 13.50 -36.29 -20.81
C LEU A 5 14.15 -35.01 -20.28
N PHE A 6 15.39 -34.71 -20.70
CA PHE A 6 16.10 -33.50 -20.29
C PHE A 6 15.40 -32.23 -20.81
N LYS A 7 14.94 -32.23 -22.07
CA LYS A 7 14.16 -31.11 -22.63
C LYS A 7 12.83 -30.89 -21.90
N LEU A 8 12.13 -31.97 -21.56
CA LEU A 8 10.89 -31.92 -20.77
C LEU A 8 11.14 -31.35 -19.36
N LEU A 9 12.22 -31.77 -18.69
CA LEU A 9 12.64 -31.22 -17.40
C LEU A 9 13.01 -29.73 -17.49
N THR A 10 13.70 -29.31 -18.55
CA THR A 10 14.02 -27.88 -18.75
C THR A 10 12.78 -27.04 -19.00
N VAL A 11 11.83 -27.51 -19.82
CA VAL A 11 10.55 -26.81 -20.06
C VAL A 11 9.70 -26.78 -18.79
N PHE A 12 9.65 -27.87 -18.02
CA PHE A 12 8.96 -27.92 -16.75
C PHE A 12 9.58 -26.98 -15.71
N ALA A 13 10.92 -26.90 -15.64
CA ALA A 13 11.62 -25.94 -14.80
C ALA A 13 11.34 -24.49 -15.23
N LEU A 14 11.33 -24.19 -16.54
CA LEU A 14 11.01 -22.86 -17.07
C LEU A 14 9.54 -22.46 -16.79
N LEU A 15 8.60 -23.42 -16.84
CA LEU A 15 7.20 -23.19 -16.48
C LEU A 15 7.01 -22.96 -14.96
N LEU A 16 7.84 -23.58 -14.11
CA LEU A 16 7.86 -23.31 -12.67
C LEU A 16 8.40 -21.91 -12.34
N PHE A 17 9.27 -21.33 -13.18
CA PHE A 17 9.75 -19.95 -13.04
C PHE A 17 8.82 -18.90 -13.69
N ALA A 18 7.87 -19.32 -14.54
CA ALA A 18 6.92 -18.42 -15.19
C ALA A 18 5.78 -17.97 -14.28
N ALA A 19 5.59 -18.64 -13.13
CA ALA A 19 4.73 -18.16 -12.05
C ALA A 19 5.50 -17.17 -11.16
N GLN A 20 6.05 -16.10 -11.76
CA GLN A 20 6.28 -14.90 -10.98
C GLN A 20 4.91 -14.30 -10.69
N ALA A 21 4.30 -14.73 -9.59
CA ALA A 21 3.15 -14.06 -9.01
C ALA A 21 3.63 -12.67 -8.58
N TRP A 22 3.04 -11.62 -9.14
CA TRP A 22 3.38 -10.28 -8.71
C TRP A 22 2.50 -9.90 -7.53
N ALA A 23 2.92 -8.81 -6.92
CA ALA A 23 2.78 -8.54 -5.50
C ALA A 23 1.38 -7.98 -5.19
N TRP A 24 1.22 -7.02 -4.29
CA TRP A 24 -0.01 -6.26 -4.15
C TRP A 24 -0.07 -5.38 -5.38
N HIS A 25 -0.68 -5.95 -6.39
CA HIS A 25 -0.30 -5.83 -7.78
C HIS A 25 -1.16 -4.70 -8.33
N ASP A 26 -0.57 -3.84 -9.17
CA ASP A 26 -0.99 -2.46 -9.50
C ASP A 26 -2.49 -2.19 -9.42
N LYS A 27 -3.29 -3.13 -9.94
CA LYS A 27 -4.75 -3.19 -9.86
C LYS A 27 -5.35 -2.89 -8.48
N THR A 28 -4.70 -3.28 -7.39
CA THR A 28 -5.22 -3.02 -6.04
C THR A 28 -5.28 -1.54 -5.73
N HIS A 29 -4.20 -0.80 -5.99
CA HIS A 29 -4.16 0.65 -5.79
C HIS A 29 -5.15 1.35 -6.71
N LEU A 30 -5.27 0.87 -7.95
CA LEU A 30 -6.27 1.34 -8.92
C LEU A 30 -7.70 1.20 -8.38
N MET A 31 -8.02 0.05 -7.80
CA MET A 31 -9.36 -0.24 -7.28
C MET A 31 -9.70 0.55 -6.02
N ILE A 32 -8.73 0.72 -5.12
CA ILE A 32 -8.86 1.59 -3.95
C ILE A 32 -9.10 3.04 -4.40
N ALA A 33 -8.30 3.54 -5.35
CA ALA A 33 -8.44 4.89 -5.88
C ALA A 33 -9.78 5.09 -6.60
N LYS A 34 -10.23 4.10 -7.38
CA LYS A 34 -11.52 4.12 -8.07
C LYS A 34 -12.69 4.12 -7.08
N ALA A 35 -12.67 3.25 -6.06
CA ALA A 35 -13.69 3.21 -5.01
C ALA A 35 -13.74 4.51 -4.19
N ALA A 36 -12.59 5.14 -3.95
CA ALA A 36 -12.50 6.42 -3.26
C ALA A 36 -12.96 7.63 -4.10
N GLY A 37 -13.18 7.46 -5.41
CA GLY A 37 -13.62 8.53 -6.31
C GLY A 37 -12.48 9.34 -6.94
N ARG A 38 -11.24 8.85 -6.93
CA ARG A 38 -10.11 9.54 -7.57
C ARG A 38 -10.29 9.56 -9.09
N THR A 39 -10.25 10.74 -9.72
CA THR A 39 -10.42 10.86 -11.18
C THR A 39 -9.29 10.16 -11.96
N SER A 40 -8.03 10.38 -11.57
CA SER A 40 -6.85 9.73 -12.14
C SER A 40 -6.51 8.41 -11.43
N TRP A 41 -7.53 7.61 -11.07
CA TRP A 41 -7.34 6.35 -10.35
C TRP A 41 -6.33 5.40 -11.02
N TYR A 42 -6.19 5.45 -12.35
CA TYR A 42 -5.20 4.67 -13.11
C TYR A 42 -3.75 5.02 -12.80
N ASN A 43 -3.48 6.23 -12.28
CA ASN A 43 -2.15 6.66 -11.86
C ASN A 43 -1.77 6.15 -10.46
N ALA A 44 -2.67 5.49 -9.73
CA ALA A 44 -2.38 5.00 -8.38
C ALA A 44 -1.33 3.87 -8.35
N ALA A 45 -0.96 3.30 -9.49
CA ALA A 45 0.20 2.41 -9.64
C ALA A 45 1.54 3.17 -9.86
N GLY A 46 1.50 4.51 -9.95
CA GLY A 46 2.64 5.32 -10.37
C GLY A 46 3.86 5.22 -9.44
N ALA A 47 3.65 5.04 -8.14
CA ALA A 47 4.75 4.86 -7.19
C ALA A 47 5.52 3.55 -7.46
N ASP A 48 4.83 2.46 -7.78
CA ASP A 48 5.46 1.19 -8.14
C ASP A 48 6.23 1.27 -9.46
N LEU A 49 5.71 2.01 -10.45
CA LEU A 49 6.45 2.30 -11.68
C LEU A 49 7.73 3.11 -11.40
N ALA A 50 7.63 4.10 -10.51
CA ALA A 50 8.77 4.92 -10.11
C ALA A 50 9.80 4.13 -9.32
N LYS A 51 9.38 3.19 -8.47
CA LYS A 51 10.25 2.25 -7.74
C LYS A 51 11.21 1.50 -8.65
N ILE A 52 10.78 1.10 -9.85
CA ILE A 52 11.61 0.42 -10.85
C ILE A 52 12.81 1.31 -11.27
N LYS A 53 12.63 2.63 -11.31
CA LYS A 53 13.64 3.59 -11.79
C LYS A 53 14.43 4.25 -10.66
N ALA A 54 13.75 4.67 -9.59
CA ALA A 54 14.31 5.39 -8.45
C ALA A 54 14.96 4.46 -7.42
N GLY A 55 14.68 3.15 -7.49
CA GLY A 55 15.22 2.15 -6.56
C GLY A 55 14.85 2.47 -5.12
N ASN A 56 15.85 2.48 -4.24
CA ASN A 56 15.63 2.65 -2.80
C ASN A 56 15.08 4.02 -2.37
N ILE A 57 15.17 5.05 -3.23
CA ILE A 57 14.55 6.35 -2.94
C ILE A 57 13.03 6.19 -2.81
N GLU A 58 12.43 5.38 -3.68
CA GLU A 58 10.98 5.14 -3.67
C GLU A 58 10.62 3.89 -2.87
N LYS A 59 11.42 2.81 -2.97
CA LYS A 59 11.12 1.50 -2.36
C LYS A 59 10.78 1.58 -0.86
N TYR A 60 11.41 2.48 -0.11
CA TYR A 60 11.20 2.59 1.34
C TYR A 60 9.87 3.28 1.72
N ASN A 61 9.18 3.91 0.77
CA ASN A 61 7.87 4.52 0.98
C ASN A 61 6.72 3.50 1.02
N HIS A 62 6.94 2.23 0.65
CA HIS A 62 5.84 1.26 0.40
C HIS A 62 5.47 0.38 1.60
N TRP A 63 6.30 0.35 2.64
CA TRP A 63 6.09 -0.54 3.78
C TRP A 63 6.63 0.06 5.08
N PHE A 64 6.18 -0.48 6.20
CA PHE A 64 6.81 -0.32 7.50
C PHE A 64 6.86 -1.67 8.24
N ASN A 65 8.03 -2.31 8.25
CA ASN A 65 8.16 -3.69 8.74
C ASN A 65 7.92 -3.81 10.25
N ASN A 66 8.04 -2.72 11.02
CA ASN A 66 7.75 -2.72 12.45
C ASN A 66 8.39 -3.92 13.18
N ASN A 67 9.71 -4.10 13.09
CA ASN A 67 10.38 -5.31 13.62
C ASN A 67 10.27 -5.43 15.14
N ALA A 68 9.98 -4.32 15.83
CA ALA A 68 9.66 -4.30 17.25
C ALA A 68 8.29 -4.92 17.60
N GLU A 69 7.50 -5.30 16.58
CA GLU A 69 6.12 -5.80 16.72
C GLU A 69 5.22 -4.91 17.58
N ALA A 70 5.52 -3.61 17.60
CA ALA A 70 4.93 -2.65 18.52
C ALA A 70 3.60 -2.12 17.99
N GLU A 71 2.76 -1.59 18.89
CA GLU A 71 1.60 -0.81 18.47
C GLU A 71 2.02 0.44 17.68
N VAL A 72 1.35 0.68 16.56
CA VAL A 72 1.62 1.86 15.74
C VAL A 72 0.96 3.04 16.42
N THR A 73 1.75 4.06 16.72
CA THR A 73 1.31 5.27 17.40
C THR A 73 1.37 6.47 16.46
N VAL A 74 0.62 7.52 16.76
CA VAL A 74 0.70 8.81 16.04
C VAL A 74 2.14 9.33 16.00
N ARG A 75 2.87 9.21 17.11
CA ARG A 75 4.29 9.59 17.19
C ARG A 75 5.15 8.80 16.21
N MET A 76 4.92 7.49 16.09
CA MET A 76 5.62 6.65 15.12
C MET A 76 5.35 7.11 13.68
N VAL A 77 4.10 7.44 13.34
CA VAL A 77 3.72 8.01 12.03
C VAL A 77 4.46 9.32 11.77
N MET A 78 4.40 10.28 12.70
CA MET A 78 5.01 11.60 12.53
C MET A 78 6.55 11.53 12.45
N ASN A 79 7.19 10.61 13.17
CA ASN A 79 8.64 10.40 13.14
C ASN A 79 9.16 9.88 11.78
N GLN A 80 8.28 9.32 10.93
CA GLN A 80 8.65 8.84 9.60
C GLN A 80 8.61 9.95 8.54
N VAL A 81 7.89 11.05 8.76
CA VAL A 81 7.60 12.06 7.72
C VAL A 81 8.86 12.65 7.08
N GLY A 82 9.90 12.92 7.88
CA GLY A 82 11.17 13.47 7.40
C GLY A 82 12.00 12.51 6.54
N ARG A 83 11.61 11.23 6.45
CA ARG A 83 12.33 10.18 5.73
C ARG A 83 11.84 9.99 4.29
N TYR A 84 10.72 10.63 3.94
CA TYR A 84 10.15 10.54 2.60
C TYR A 84 11.18 10.85 1.51
N ASN A 85 11.34 9.92 0.57
CA ASN A 85 12.32 9.96 -0.53
C ASN A 85 13.79 10.10 -0.10
N GLN A 86 14.12 9.65 1.11
CA GLN A 86 15.51 9.55 1.56
C GLN A 86 16.10 8.21 1.14
N ARG A 87 17.35 8.22 0.64
CA ARG A 87 18.10 7.02 0.30
C ARG A 87 18.97 6.56 1.47
N ASN A 88 18.42 6.48 2.69
CA ASN A 88 19.22 6.15 3.87
C ASN A 88 18.87 4.78 4.46
N LYS A 89 19.57 3.75 3.98
CA LYS A 89 19.37 2.37 4.44
C LYS A 89 19.51 2.19 5.97
N SER A 90 20.32 3.00 6.67
CA SER A 90 20.46 2.86 8.13
C SER A 90 19.30 3.50 8.90
N MET A 91 18.62 4.49 8.33
CA MET A 91 17.41 5.09 8.92
C MET A 91 16.13 4.38 8.47
N ASP A 92 16.17 3.73 7.30
CA ASP A 92 15.01 3.18 6.59
C ASP A 92 15.05 1.65 6.49
N SER A 93 15.81 0.98 7.36
CA SER A 93 15.84 -0.49 7.44
C SER A 93 14.47 -1.10 7.69
N GLU A 94 13.54 -0.32 8.26
CA GLU A 94 12.16 -0.69 8.51
C GLU A 94 11.17 -0.01 7.55
N GLY A 95 11.62 0.78 6.57
CA GLY A 95 10.74 1.57 5.71
C GLY A 95 10.09 2.75 6.44
N HIS A 96 9.25 3.49 5.74
CA HIS A 96 8.60 4.69 6.27
C HIS A 96 7.25 5.02 5.61
N LEU A 97 6.47 3.99 5.27
CA LEU A 97 5.15 4.10 4.65
C LEU A 97 4.23 5.14 5.30
N TYR A 98 4.14 5.14 6.63
CA TYR A 98 3.21 6.03 7.33
C TYR A 98 3.58 7.50 7.14
N GLY A 99 4.88 7.79 7.17
CA GLY A 99 5.40 9.13 6.90
C GLY A 99 5.22 9.55 5.45
N ALA A 100 5.35 8.63 4.50
CA ALA A 100 5.21 8.89 3.06
C ALA A 100 3.80 9.37 2.68
N ILE A 101 2.75 8.86 3.34
CA ILE A 101 1.37 9.32 3.15
C ILE A 101 1.25 10.82 3.48
N ILE A 102 1.74 11.25 4.64
CA ILE A 102 1.68 12.68 5.04
C ILE A 102 2.62 13.53 4.18
N ALA A 103 3.83 13.04 3.93
CA ALA A 103 4.85 13.79 3.21
C ALA A 103 4.49 14.03 1.73
N SER A 104 3.84 13.08 1.07
CA SER A 104 3.33 13.26 -0.29
C SER A 104 2.26 14.36 -0.36
N LEU A 105 1.37 14.46 0.63
CA LEU A 105 0.40 15.56 0.74
C LEU A 105 1.08 16.92 1.00
N ARG A 106 2.07 16.97 1.88
CA ARG A 106 2.89 18.20 2.06
C ARG A 106 3.59 18.62 0.77
N ALA A 107 4.05 17.65 -0.02
CA ALA A 107 4.66 17.90 -1.33
C ALA A 107 3.63 18.42 -2.34
N TYR A 108 2.39 17.90 -2.33
CA TYR A 108 1.27 18.46 -3.08
C TYR A 108 1.10 19.96 -2.78
N ASP A 109 0.95 20.32 -1.50
CA ASP A 109 0.75 21.72 -1.08
C ASP A 109 1.91 22.64 -1.45
N LYS A 110 3.14 22.13 -1.36
CA LYS A 110 4.33 22.87 -1.80
C LYS A 110 4.30 23.10 -3.32
N THR A 111 3.94 22.08 -4.10
CA THR A 111 3.93 22.13 -5.56
C THR A 111 2.81 23.05 -6.07
N VAL A 112 1.62 23.00 -5.47
CA VAL A 112 0.51 23.94 -5.75
C VAL A 112 0.96 25.38 -5.52
N ARG A 113 1.55 25.69 -4.35
CA ARG A 113 2.07 27.04 -4.04
C ARG A 113 3.15 27.52 -5.01
N SER A 114 3.87 26.60 -5.64
CA SER A 114 4.86 26.92 -6.68
C SER A 114 4.27 27.12 -8.08
N GLY A 115 2.95 26.99 -8.25
CA GLY A 115 2.26 27.14 -9.54
C GLY A 115 2.49 25.98 -10.51
N LYS A 116 2.92 24.82 -10.01
CA LYS A 116 3.21 23.63 -10.83
C LYS A 116 2.09 22.60 -10.71
N TYR A 117 1.99 21.71 -11.70
CA TYR A 117 1.08 20.56 -11.64
C TYR A 117 1.45 19.69 -10.43
N ALA A 118 0.49 19.42 -9.54
CA ALA A 118 0.74 18.73 -8.27
C ALA A 118 0.07 17.36 -8.14
N GLU A 119 -0.85 17.00 -9.05
CA GLU A 119 -1.72 15.81 -8.92
C GLU A 119 -0.96 14.49 -8.81
N TYR A 120 0.26 14.37 -9.34
CA TYR A 120 1.08 13.18 -9.13
C TYR A 120 1.38 12.93 -7.65
N HIS A 121 1.48 13.96 -6.82
CA HIS A 121 1.65 13.77 -5.37
C HIS A 121 0.42 13.13 -4.72
N LEU A 122 -0.80 13.48 -5.17
CA LEU A 122 -2.03 12.83 -4.72
C LEU A 122 -2.11 11.38 -5.23
N ASP A 123 -1.66 11.12 -6.45
CA ASP A 123 -1.64 9.76 -7.00
C ASP A 123 -0.64 8.85 -6.24
N TYR A 124 0.51 9.39 -5.82
CA TYR A 124 1.45 8.69 -4.92
C TYR A 124 0.84 8.50 -3.52
N CYS A 125 0.16 9.50 -2.97
CA CYS A 125 -0.56 9.36 -1.71
C CYS A 125 -1.62 8.26 -1.78
N ALA A 126 -2.38 8.17 -2.87
CA ALA A 126 -3.34 7.10 -3.10
C ALA A 126 -2.68 5.71 -3.11
N HIS A 127 -1.49 5.60 -3.72
CA HIS A 127 -0.70 4.37 -3.68
C HIS A 127 -0.35 3.97 -2.24
N TYR A 128 0.28 4.86 -1.49
CA TYR A 128 0.72 4.61 -0.11
C TYR A 128 -0.45 4.33 0.84
N ILE A 129 -1.59 5.00 0.66
CA ILE A 129 -2.81 4.67 1.39
C ILE A 129 -3.27 3.26 1.01
N GLY A 130 -3.10 2.81 -0.23
CA GLY A 130 -3.35 1.43 -0.64
C GLY A 130 -2.45 0.43 0.08
N ASP A 131 -1.14 0.69 0.11
CA ASP A 131 -0.14 -0.12 0.85
C ASP A 131 -0.44 -0.20 2.35
N LEU A 132 -1.02 0.85 2.94
CA LEU A 132 -1.33 0.91 4.37
C LEU A 132 -2.20 -0.25 4.84
N SER A 133 -3.15 -0.72 4.01
CA SER A 133 -4.03 -1.83 4.36
C SER A 133 -3.50 -3.20 3.96
N GLN A 134 -2.33 -3.27 3.32
CA GLN A 134 -1.64 -4.53 3.06
C GLN A 134 -1.11 -5.07 4.40
N PRO A 135 -1.53 -6.26 4.87
CA PRO A 135 -1.17 -6.73 6.22
C PRO A 135 0.32 -6.99 6.46
N LEU A 136 1.01 -7.53 5.46
CA LEU A 136 2.45 -7.86 5.44
C LEU A 136 3.36 -6.62 5.27
N HIS A 137 2.82 -5.46 4.89
CA HIS A 137 3.52 -4.16 4.86
C HIS A 137 3.61 -3.52 6.25
N ASN A 138 3.00 -4.14 7.28
CA ASN A 138 2.86 -3.60 8.63
C ASN A 138 3.43 -4.52 9.74
N ILE A 139 3.99 -5.67 9.36
CA ILE A 139 4.59 -6.69 10.25
C ILE A 139 6.02 -7.01 9.79
N PRO A 140 6.84 -7.68 10.62
CA PRO A 140 8.22 -7.99 10.25
C PRO A 140 8.30 -8.72 8.91
N TYR A 141 9.36 -8.43 8.16
CA TYR A 141 9.68 -9.16 6.93
C TYR A 141 10.51 -10.40 7.28
N ASP A 142 9.81 -11.40 7.83
CA ASP A 142 10.35 -12.70 8.25
C ASP A 142 10.00 -13.81 7.24
N ASP A 143 10.39 -15.06 7.52
CA ASP A 143 10.12 -16.22 6.63
C ASP A 143 8.65 -16.34 6.22
N TYR A 144 7.71 -16.08 7.15
CA TYR A 144 6.29 -16.08 6.81
C TYR A 144 5.96 -15.00 5.78
N ASN A 145 6.44 -13.77 6.02
CA ASN A 145 6.25 -12.67 5.09
C ASN A 145 6.83 -13.02 3.71
N GLU A 146 8.09 -13.47 3.66
CA GLU A 146 8.77 -13.85 2.41
C GLU A 146 8.00 -14.92 1.61
N ILE A 147 7.47 -15.94 2.28
CA ILE A 147 6.72 -17.03 1.64
C ILE A 147 5.36 -16.55 1.12
N TRP A 148 4.65 -15.74 1.90
CA TRP A 148 3.25 -15.41 1.63
C TRP A 148 3.04 -14.03 1.00
N HIS A 149 4.08 -13.20 0.88
CA HIS A 149 3.98 -11.82 0.39
C HIS A 149 3.22 -11.79 -0.92
N SER A 150 3.80 -12.38 -1.97
CA SER A 150 3.26 -12.42 -3.33
C SER A 150 1.88 -13.10 -3.44
N ALA A 151 1.58 -14.10 -2.60
CA ALA A 151 0.27 -14.72 -2.59
C ALA A 151 -0.81 -13.84 -1.94
N THR A 152 -0.44 -12.87 -1.11
CA THR A 152 -1.36 -12.00 -0.35
C THR A 152 -1.88 -10.87 -1.22
N ASP A 153 -1.04 -9.91 -1.51
CA ASP A 153 -0.75 -9.39 -2.83
C ASP A 153 -1.67 -9.81 -4.01
N GLY A 154 -1.47 -11.03 -4.53
CA GLY A 154 -2.21 -11.52 -5.68
C GLY A 154 -3.70 -11.81 -5.43
N VAL A 155 -4.21 -11.76 -4.20
CA VAL A 155 -5.63 -12.05 -3.91
C VAL A 155 -6.53 -11.08 -4.67
N VAL A 156 -6.17 -9.79 -4.72
CA VAL A 156 -7.02 -8.76 -5.33
C VAL A 156 -7.09 -8.91 -6.85
N GLU A 157 -5.96 -9.12 -7.52
CA GLU A 157 -5.93 -9.28 -8.96
C GLU A 157 -6.71 -10.49 -9.43
N ASN A 158 -6.60 -11.60 -8.70
CA ASN A 158 -7.19 -12.86 -9.10
C ASN A 158 -8.68 -12.96 -8.76
N THR A 159 -9.19 -12.09 -7.87
CA THR A 159 -10.54 -12.28 -7.32
C THR A 159 -11.42 -11.02 -7.22
N ILE A 160 -10.87 -9.81 -7.14
CA ILE A 160 -11.63 -8.58 -6.79
C ILE A 160 -11.54 -7.49 -7.88
N TRP A 161 -10.75 -7.69 -8.94
CA TRP A 161 -10.45 -6.67 -9.95
C TRP A 161 -11.66 -5.92 -10.54
N ASP A 162 -12.81 -6.56 -10.72
CA ASP A 162 -14.02 -5.91 -11.27
C ASP A 162 -15.12 -5.68 -10.21
N GLU A 163 -14.79 -5.73 -8.93
CA GLU A 163 -15.75 -5.68 -7.82
C GLU A 163 -15.64 -4.40 -6.97
N VAL A 164 -15.55 -3.23 -7.62
CA VAL A 164 -15.48 -1.91 -6.94
C VAL A 164 -16.61 -1.74 -5.93
N ASP A 165 -17.82 -2.16 -6.27
CA ASP A 165 -19.01 -2.03 -5.41
C ASP A 165 -18.85 -2.81 -4.10
N ARG A 166 -18.12 -3.93 -4.12
CA ARG A 166 -17.84 -4.68 -2.89
C ARG A 166 -16.83 -3.97 -2.01
N ILE A 167 -15.86 -3.27 -2.58
CA ILE A 167 -14.96 -2.40 -1.82
C ILE A 167 -15.76 -1.24 -1.23
N ALA A 168 -16.61 -0.60 -2.04
CA ALA A 168 -17.46 0.50 -1.62
C ALA A 168 -18.40 0.10 -0.46
N ALA A 169 -18.94 -1.13 -0.48
CA ALA A 169 -19.75 -1.67 0.61
C ALA A 169 -18.97 -1.90 1.92
N GLN A 170 -17.64 -1.95 1.88
CA GLN A 170 -16.79 -2.03 3.08
C GLN A 170 -16.28 -0.65 3.54
N MET A 171 -16.55 0.41 2.78
CA MET A 171 -16.15 1.76 3.16
C MET A 171 -16.98 2.29 4.32
N TYR A 172 -16.36 3.15 5.11
CA TYR A 172 -16.99 3.84 6.24
C TYR A 172 -16.52 5.29 6.27
N GLU A 173 -17.21 6.11 7.05
CA GLU A 173 -16.87 7.52 7.17
C GLU A 173 -15.57 7.72 7.97
N ILE A 174 -14.65 8.49 7.41
CA ILE A 174 -13.50 9.05 8.10
C ILE A 174 -13.61 10.57 7.98
N ARG A 175 -13.49 11.27 9.12
CA ARG A 175 -13.52 12.73 9.19
C ARG A 175 -12.12 13.26 9.46
N LEU A 176 -11.61 14.07 8.54
CA LEU A 176 -10.37 14.82 8.69
C LEU A 176 -10.76 16.31 8.76
N SER A 177 -10.65 16.91 9.94
CA SER A 177 -11.00 18.32 10.13
C SER A 177 -10.03 19.22 9.37
N ALA A 178 -10.51 20.38 8.89
CA ALA A 178 -9.63 21.33 8.21
C ALA A 178 -8.59 21.92 9.19
N GLU A 179 -9.00 22.12 10.45
CA GLU A 179 -8.19 22.75 11.49
C GLU A 179 -7.08 21.84 12.01
N ASN A 180 -7.31 20.52 12.04
CA ASN A 180 -6.36 19.54 12.59
C ASN A 180 -6.02 18.41 11.60
N PHE A 181 -6.09 18.70 10.29
CA PHE A 181 -6.01 17.70 9.21
C PHE A 181 -4.88 16.68 9.38
N GLU A 182 -3.63 17.14 9.53
CA GLU A 182 -2.49 16.22 9.66
C GLU A 182 -2.55 15.37 10.93
N ALA A 183 -3.03 15.93 12.04
CA ALA A 183 -3.16 15.21 13.30
C ALA A 183 -4.25 14.14 13.20
N ASP A 184 -5.36 14.46 12.53
CA ASP A 184 -6.46 13.53 12.26
C ASP A 184 -5.99 12.41 11.33
N LEU A 185 -5.28 12.76 10.26
CA LEU A 185 -4.70 11.83 9.30
C LEU A 185 -3.71 10.88 9.98
N ALA A 186 -2.81 11.39 10.82
CA ALA A 186 -1.85 10.55 11.54
C ALA A 186 -2.53 9.57 12.51
N ARG A 187 -3.66 9.96 13.13
CA ARG A 187 -4.48 9.05 13.97
C ARG A 187 -5.12 7.95 13.14
N GLU A 188 -5.68 8.28 11.98
CA GLU A 188 -6.29 7.29 11.09
C GLU A 188 -5.27 6.36 10.45
N ILE A 189 -4.10 6.86 10.04
CA ILE A 189 -2.98 6.03 9.57
C ILE A 189 -2.58 5.02 10.65
N ALA A 190 -2.37 5.48 11.89
CA ALA A 190 -2.03 4.59 13.00
C ALA A 190 -3.14 3.56 13.25
N ARG A 191 -4.41 3.97 13.24
CA ARG A 191 -5.55 3.06 13.46
C ARG A 191 -5.64 1.98 12.39
N ILE A 192 -5.50 2.33 11.11
CA ILE A 192 -5.56 1.38 9.99
C ILE A 192 -4.33 0.48 9.99
N ALA A 193 -3.12 1.02 10.17
CA ALA A 193 -1.90 0.21 10.30
C ALA A 193 -2.05 -0.86 11.40
N ASN A 194 -2.63 -0.51 12.54
CA ASN A 194 -2.91 -1.47 13.61
C ASN A 194 -3.97 -2.53 13.22
N LEU A 195 -4.99 -2.17 12.43
CA LEU A 195 -5.97 -3.13 11.90
C LEU A 195 -5.31 -4.14 10.96
N SER A 196 -4.49 -3.66 10.03
CA SER A 196 -3.76 -4.47 9.06
C SER A 196 -2.71 -5.33 9.75
N ARG A 197 -1.98 -4.78 10.73
CA ARG A 197 -1.02 -5.55 11.56
C ARG A 197 -1.70 -6.72 12.29
N ARG A 198 -2.85 -6.48 12.91
CA ARG A 198 -3.62 -7.54 13.59
C ARG A 198 -4.08 -8.62 12.61
N LEU A 199 -4.47 -8.27 11.38
CA LEU A 199 -4.75 -9.26 10.36
C LEU A 199 -3.46 -10.02 9.98
N GLY A 200 -2.35 -9.32 9.74
CA GLY A 200 -1.06 -9.92 9.40
C GLY A 200 -0.62 -10.98 10.42
N TYR A 201 -0.71 -10.70 11.72
CA TYR A 201 -0.39 -11.69 12.76
C TYR A 201 -1.36 -12.87 12.81
N ARG A 202 -2.65 -12.67 12.52
CA ARG A 202 -3.60 -13.79 12.40
C ARG A 202 -3.26 -14.69 11.21
N LEU A 203 -2.90 -14.10 10.08
CA LEU A 203 -2.49 -14.84 8.88
C LEU A 203 -1.17 -15.58 9.11
N ARG A 204 -0.19 -14.94 9.76
CA ARG A 204 1.08 -15.54 10.21
C ARG A 204 0.85 -16.75 11.09
N LYS A 205 0.03 -16.61 12.13
CA LYS A 205 -0.33 -17.71 13.04
C LYS A 205 -1.03 -18.87 12.31
N ALA A 206 -1.84 -18.56 11.31
CA ALA A 206 -2.55 -19.54 10.50
C ALA A 206 -1.73 -20.08 9.31
N ASN A 207 -0.53 -19.55 9.08
CA ASN A 207 0.35 -19.84 7.95
C ASN A 207 -0.39 -19.91 6.60
N ARG A 208 -1.12 -18.84 6.26
CA ARG A 208 -1.90 -18.73 5.01
C ARG A 208 -1.89 -17.31 4.44
N THR A 209 -2.33 -17.19 3.19
CA THR A 209 -2.73 -15.91 2.57
C THR A 209 -4.12 -15.44 3.04
N MET A 210 -4.51 -14.21 2.71
CA MET A 210 -5.84 -13.64 2.95
C MET A 210 -6.94 -14.37 2.18
N THR A 211 -8.15 -14.37 2.74
CA THR A 211 -9.36 -14.67 1.95
C THR A 211 -9.81 -13.44 1.16
N LYS A 212 -10.72 -13.66 0.19
CA LYS A 212 -11.34 -12.58 -0.57
C LYS A 212 -12.06 -11.56 0.32
N GLU A 213 -12.77 -12.02 1.35
CA GLU A 213 -13.50 -11.18 2.29
C GLU A 213 -12.55 -10.34 3.14
N GLU A 214 -11.45 -10.93 3.61
CA GLU A 214 -10.40 -10.22 4.34
C GLU A 214 -9.75 -9.15 3.47
N ALA A 215 -9.47 -9.47 2.19
CA ALA A 215 -8.97 -8.51 1.21
C ALA A 215 -9.97 -7.37 1.00
N CYS A 216 -11.23 -7.64 0.63
CA CYS A 216 -12.25 -6.59 0.44
C CYS A 216 -12.35 -5.64 1.64
N LYS A 217 -12.27 -6.17 2.86
CA LYS A 217 -12.27 -5.36 4.09
C LYS A 217 -11.03 -4.48 4.21
N GLN A 218 -9.83 -4.99 3.91
CA GLN A 218 -8.61 -4.18 3.87
C GLN A 218 -8.72 -3.04 2.86
N LEU A 219 -9.13 -3.34 1.63
CA LEU A 219 -9.33 -2.31 0.58
C LEU A 219 -10.33 -1.23 1.03
N GLY A 220 -11.39 -1.63 1.75
CA GLY A 220 -12.36 -0.71 2.34
C GLY A 220 -11.73 0.29 3.32
N HIS A 221 -10.75 -0.13 4.13
CA HIS A 221 -10.02 0.77 5.04
C HIS A 221 -9.25 1.85 4.28
N SER A 222 -8.46 1.45 3.28
CA SER A 222 -7.70 2.38 2.43
C SER A 222 -8.59 3.29 1.60
N ALA A 223 -9.65 2.75 0.99
CA ALA A 223 -10.59 3.55 0.19
C ALA A 223 -11.31 4.59 1.04
N SER A 224 -11.68 4.25 2.27
CA SER A 224 -12.28 5.19 3.23
C SER A 224 -11.33 6.34 3.57
N LEU A 225 -10.05 6.03 3.85
CA LEU A 225 -9.06 7.06 4.18
C LEU A 225 -8.76 7.95 2.98
N LEU A 226 -8.56 7.35 1.80
CA LEU A 226 -8.32 8.10 0.57
C LEU A 226 -9.49 9.02 0.24
N LYS A 227 -10.74 8.54 0.37
CA LYS A 227 -11.92 9.39 0.16
C LYS A 227 -11.91 10.62 1.07
N ALA A 228 -11.59 10.43 2.36
CA ALA A 228 -11.51 11.55 3.31
C ALA A 228 -10.40 12.55 2.95
N VAL A 229 -9.24 12.07 2.49
CA VAL A 229 -8.15 12.91 1.97
C VAL A 229 -8.61 13.68 0.72
N LEU A 230 -9.30 13.02 -0.23
CA LEU A 230 -9.78 13.66 -1.45
C LEU A 230 -10.83 14.72 -1.17
N VAL A 231 -11.73 14.53 -0.19
CA VAL A 231 -12.68 15.56 0.23
C VAL A 231 -11.98 16.84 0.69
N HIS A 232 -10.83 16.72 1.36
CA HIS A 232 -10.04 17.88 1.80
C HIS A 232 -9.32 18.58 0.64
N TYR A 233 -8.69 17.83 -0.26
CA TYR A 233 -7.85 18.38 -1.33
C TYR A 233 -8.61 18.70 -2.63
N GLN A 234 -9.79 18.12 -2.81
CA GLN A 234 -10.63 18.29 -4.01
C GLN A 234 -12.10 18.59 -3.61
N PRO A 235 -12.36 19.62 -2.79
CA PRO A 235 -13.72 19.94 -2.35
C PRO A 235 -14.58 20.37 -3.54
N GLY A 236 -15.77 19.77 -3.69
CA GLY A 236 -16.71 20.09 -4.77
C GLY A 236 -16.64 19.17 -5.99
N ARG A 237 -16.02 18.00 -5.87
CA ARG A 237 -16.25 16.85 -6.76
C ARG A 237 -17.09 15.79 -6.06
#